data_AF-A0AAU9CCX5-F1
#
_entry.id   AF-A0AAU9CCX5-F1
#
_cell.length_a   1.000
_cell.length_b   1.000
_cell.length_c   1.000
_cell.angle_alpha   90.00
_cell.angle_beta   90.00
_cell.angle_gamma   90.00
#
_symmetry.space_group_name_H-M   'P 1'
#
loop_
_entity.id
_entity.type
_entity.pdbx_description
1 polymer ?
#
loop_
_entity_poly.entity_id
_entity_poly.type
_entity_poly.pdbx_seq_one_letter_code
_entity_poly.pdbx_strand_id
1 'polypeptide(L)'
;MKARRPEPPPERPFDHLPSGLVVDRYVIERPLADGGFSAVYLARRLEDMTQVAIKEYLPRRLAYRDWNGAVVPNDEDCCSAFLRGRKLFVAEAQMLATLKHPNIVEVNSFFHANATVYMVMSYDYGKLLSWHLKHRPRQLNTAFLRQLALALLSALECIHGHGFVHLDLKPENILIRPDGSPLLLDFGAARPFPAAADWRRPGKVRTPGFSPPEQYGNRWPLGPWSDFYGLGATLRYCLERRPLPEASRRLEQDPLAPLAATAARQRPRPFLEAIDRCLALEPGKRPQTAAELRTLLTSEG
;
A
#
# COMPACT_ATOMS: atom_id res chain seq x y z
N MET A 1 15.80 -40.65 27.88
CA MET A 1 14.63 -40.07 27.19
C MET A 1 15.09 -39.52 25.85
N LYS A 2 14.71 -40.15 24.72
CA LYS A 2 15.04 -39.63 23.39
C LYS A 2 14.17 -38.40 23.13
N ALA A 3 14.80 -37.26 22.87
CA ALA A 3 14.12 -36.03 22.48
C ALA A 3 13.24 -36.32 21.25
N ARG A 4 11.93 -36.06 21.36
CA ARG A 4 11.01 -36.11 20.22
C ARG A 4 11.56 -35.15 19.17
N ARG A 5 11.71 -35.65 17.93
CA ARG A 5 11.90 -34.76 16.78
C ARG A 5 10.70 -33.79 16.75
N PRO A 6 10.91 -32.49 16.47
CA PRO A 6 9.80 -31.59 16.24
C PRO A 6 8.92 -32.19 15.15
N GLU A 7 7.62 -32.28 15.40
CA GLU A 7 6.66 -32.71 14.39
C GLU A 7 6.80 -31.76 13.18
N PRO A 8 6.73 -32.29 11.94
CA PRO A 8 6.67 -31.42 10.78
C PRO A 8 5.51 -30.43 10.98
N PRO A 9 5.64 -29.17 10.52
CA PRO A 9 4.52 -28.24 10.60
C PRO A 9 3.31 -28.90 9.94
N PRO A 10 2.10 -28.79 10.53
CA PRO A 10 0.92 -29.42 9.97
C PRO A 10 0.81 -29.04 8.49
N GLU A 11 0.48 -30.03 7.64
CA GLU A 11 0.17 -29.77 6.23
C GLU A 11 -0.79 -28.59 6.17
N ARG A 12 -0.41 -27.52 5.47
CA ARG A 12 -1.20 -26.30 5.37
C ARG A 12 -2.30 -26.58 4.34
N PRO A 13 -3.53 -26.92 4.76
CA PRO A 13 -4.49 -27.52 3.87
C PRO A 13 -5.07 -26.48 2.89
N PHE A 14 -5.05 -25.19 3.25
CA PHE A 14 -5.67 -24.14 2.46
C PHE A 14 -4.88 -22.83 2.48
N ASP A 15 -4.47 -22.37 1.30
CA ASP A 15 -3.90 -21.02 1.13
C ASP A 15 -4.98 -19.94 1.05
N HIS A 16 -6.21 -20.30 0.70
CA HIS A 16 -7.30 -19.37 0.44
C HIS A 16 -8.63 -19.95 0.91
N LEU A 17 -9.60 -19.07 1.22
CA LEU A 17 -10.99 -19.49 1.34
C LEU A 17 -11.47 -20.05 -0.01
N PRO A 18 -12.16 -21.22 -0.03
CA PRO A 18 -12.62 -21.82 -1.27
C PRO A 18 -13.75 -21.01 -1.91
N SER A 19 -13.84 -21.11 -3.24
CA SER A 19 -14.96 -20.56 -4.01
C SER A 19 -16.29 -21.19 -3.55
N GLY A 20 -17.34 -20.38 -3.43
CA GLY A 20 -18.65 -20.79 -2.93
C GLY A 20 -18.77 -20.83 -1.41
N LEU A 21 -17.67 -20.67 -0.65
CA LEU A 21 -17.76 -20.59 0.81
C LEU A 21 -18.50 -19.32 1.22
N VAL A 22 -19.47 -19.49 2.12
CA VAL A 22 -20.13 -18.38 2.80
C VAL A 22 -19.36 -18.04 4.07
N VAL A 23 -18.95 -16.78 4.21
CA VAL A 23 -18.37 -16.23 5.44
C VAL A 23 -19.13 -14.96 5.80
N ASP A 24 -19.74 -14.96 6.99
CA ASP A 24 -20.69 -13.94 7.41
C ASP A 24 -21.81 -13.77 6.35
N ARG A 25 -21.98 -12.58 5.78
CA ARG A 25 -23.03 -12.28 4.77
C ARG A 25 -22.51 -12.34 3.33
N TYR A 26 -21.38 -12.99 3.10
CA TYR A 26 -20.67 -12.94 1.82
C TYR A 26 -20.33 -14.32 1.30
N VAL A 27 -20.49 -14.54 0.00
CA VAL A 27 -20.01 -15.73 -0.70
C VAL A 27 -18.71 -15.41 -1.44
N ILE A 28 -17.66 -16.18 -1.17
CA ILE A 28 -16.36 -16.04 -1.83
C ILE A 28 -16.45 -16.51 -3.28
N GLU A 29 -16.09 -15.66 -4.25
CA GLU A 29 -16.00 -16.07 -5.65
C GLU A 29 -14.62 -16.65 -5.98
N ARG A 30 -13.55 -15.89 -5.69
CA ARG A 30 -12.16 -16.27 -6.01
C ARG A 30 -11.13 -15.37 -5.32
N PRO A 31 -9.87 -15.80 -5.14
CA PRO A 31 -8.80 -14.90 -4.76
C PRO A 31 -8.54 -13.83 -5.85
N LEU A 32 -8.25 -12.61 -5.40
CA LEU A 32 -7.83 -11.47 -6.21
C LEU A 32 -6.33 -11.22 -6.10
N ALA A 33 -5.81 -11.30 -4.88
CA ALA A 33 -4.40 -11.09 -4.58
C ALA A 33 -3.99 -11.93 -3.37
N ASP A 34 -2.73 -12.32 -3.37
CA ASP A 34 -2.08 -13.00 -2.25
C ASP A 34 -0.91 -12.15 -1.77
N GLY A 35 -0.90 -11.83 -0.48
CA GLY A 35 0.13 -11.05 0.17
C GLY A 35 0.66 -11.77 1.40
N GLY A 36 1.85 -11.41 1.85
CA GLY A 36 2.45 -12.01 3.06
C GLY A 36 1.70 -11.69 4.36
N PHE A 37 0.81 -10.69 4.35
CA PHE A 37 0.06 -10.22 5.52
C PHE A 37 -1.47 -10.38 5.39
N SER A 38 -1.98 -10.52 4.18
CA SER A 38 -3.41 -10.58 3.90
C SER A 38 -3.69 -11.36 2.63
N ALA A 39 -4.86 -12.01 2.60
CA ALA A 39 -5.45 -12.53 1.38
C ALA A 39 -6.60 -11.61 0.94
N VAL A 40 -6.74 -11.37 -0.36
CA VAL A 40 -7.84 -10.54 -0.90
C VAL A 40 -8.70 -11.39 -1.81
N TYR A 41 -10.01 -11.32 -1.63
CA TYR A 41 -11.01 -12.10 -2.35
C TYR A 41 -11.98 -11.20 -3.08
N LEU A 42 -12.44 -11.65 -4.25
CA LEU A 42 -13.68 -11.18 -4.84
C LEU A 42 -14.80 -11.99 -4.19
N ALA A 43 -15.83 -11.31 -3.71
CA ALA A 43 -16.98 -11.94 -3.08
C ALA A 43 -18.26 -11.23 -3.52
N ARG A 44 -19.41 -11.83 -3.22
CA ARG A 44 -20.72 -11.18 -3.32
C ARG A 44 -21.38 -11.11 -1.97
N ARG A 45 -22.03 -9.98 -1.69
CA ARG A 45 -22.96 -9.89 -0.57
C ARG A 45 -24.23 -10.68 -0.91
N LEU A 46 -24.70 -11.51 0.02
CA LEU A 46 -25.84 -12.40 -0.20
C LEU A 46 -27.17 -11.65 -0.40
N GLU A 47 -27.31 -10.47 0.19
CA GLU A 47 -28.56 -9.70 0.21
C GLU A 47 -28.94 -9.15 -1.18
N ASP A 48 -27.95 -8.61 -1.91
CA ASP A 48 -28.15 -7.89 -3.17
C ASP A 48 -27.27 -8.40 -4.33
N MET A 49 -26.45 -9.43 -4.07
CA MET A 49 -25.47 -10.00 -5.01
C MET A 49 -24.42 -8.98 -5.51
N THR A 50 -24.28 -7.85 -4.83
CA THR A 50 -23.27 -6.82 -5.15
C THR A 50 -21.87 -7.39 -4.93
N GLN A 51 -20.98 -7.14 -5.90
CA GLN A 51 -19.58 -7.55 -5.78
C GLN A 51 -18.82 -6.66 -4.81
N VAL A 52 -18.00 -7.28 -3.97
CA VAL A 52 -17.13 -6.62 -2.98
C VAL A 52 -15.75 -7.25 -3.01
N ALA A 53 -14.75 -6.50 -2.57
CA ALA A 53 -13.43 -7.03 -2.27
C ALA A 53 -13.32 -7.28 -0.76
N ILE A 54 -12.94 -8.49 -0.35
CA ILE A 54 -12.75 -8.83 1.06
C ILE A 54 -11.27 -9.07 1.32
N LYS A 55 -10.67 -8.24 2.18
CA LYS A 55 -9.30 -8.41 2.68
C LYS A 55 -9.36 -9.16 4.02
N GLU A 56 -8.75 -10.33 4.08
CA GLU A 56 -8.61 -11.13 5.29
C GLU A 56 -7.22 -10.91 5.91
N TYR A 57 -7.17 -10.73 7.23
CA TYR A 57 -5.90 -10.77 7.95
C TYR A 57 -5.37 -12.21 8.01
N LEU A 58 -4.32 -12.49 7.24
CA LEU A 58 -3.68 -13.81 7.14
C LEU A 58 -2.16 -13.63 7.04
N PRO A 59 -1.47 -13.37 8.18
CA PRO A 59 -0.03 -13.18 8.20
C PRO A 59 0.69 -14.53 8.07
N ARG A 60 0.94 -15.00 6.85
CA ARG A 60 1.45 -16.37 6.56
C ARG A 60 2.77 -16.75 7.24
N ARG A 61 3.55 -15.77 7.70
CA ARG A 61 4.78 -15.98 8.50
C ARG A 61 4.51 -16.28 9.98
N LEU A 62 3.36 -15.83 10.49
CA LEU A 62 2.98 -15.92 11.89
C LEU A 62 1.82 -16.89 12.12
N ALA A 63 1.02 -17.17 11.10
CA ALA A 63 -0.20 -17.95 11.20
C ALA A 63 -0.47 -18.76 9.92
N TYR A 64 -1.31 -19.79 10.06
CA TYR A 64 -1.83 -20.61 8.97
C TYR A 64 -3.33 -20.85 9.18
N ARG A 65 -4.01 -21.32 8.12
CA ARG A 65 -5.40 -21.78 8.22
C ARG A 65 -5.43 -23.26 8.56
N ASP A 66 -6.16 -23.65 9.60
CA ASP A 66 -6.36 -25.05 9.95
C ASP A 66 -7.45 -25.72 9.09
N TRP A 67 -7.68 -27.02 9.32
CA TRP A 67 -8.72 -27.80 8.63
C TRP A 67 -10.16 -27.34 8.93
N ASN A 68 -10.38 -26.60 10.02
CA ASN A 68 -11.67 -26.00 10.37
C ASN A 68 -11.87 -24.64 9.72
N GLY A 69 -10.88 -24.16 8.96
CA GLY A 69 -10.89 -22.85 8.32
C GLY A 69 -10.44 -21.70 9.21
N ALA A 70 -10.08 -21.95 10.47
CA ALA A 70 -9.63 -20.95 11.43
C ALA A 70 -8.17 -20.54 11.19
N VAL A 71 -7.87 -19.25 11.32
CA VAL A 71 -6.51 -18.72 11.23
C VAL A 71 -5.87 -18.74 12.61
N VAL A 72 -4.87 -19.60 12.77
CA VAL A 72 -4.20 -19.85 14.05
C VAL A 72 -2.70 -19.51 13.95
N PRO A 73 -2.09 -18.98 15.02
CA PRO A 73 -0.63 -18.77 15.06
C PRO A 73 0.14 -20.07 14.79
N ASN A 74 1.33 -19.96 14.20
CA ASN A 74 2.20 -21.11 13.93
C ASN A 74 2.68 -21.77 15.24
N ASP A 75 2.94 -20.98 16.27
CA ASP A 75 3.45 -21.37 17.58
C ASP A 75 3.11 -20.30 18.65
N GLU A 76 3.41 -20.58 19.91
CA GLU A 76 3.18 -19.66 21.04
C GLU A 76 3.96 -18.35 20.89
N ASP A 77 5.18 -18.40 20.35
CA ASP A 77 6.04 -17.23 20.13
C ASP A 77 5.43 -16.26 19.11
N CYS A 78 4.72 -16.78 18.11
CA CYS A 78 4.00 -15.99 17.10
C CYS A 78 2.73 -15.33 17.63
N CYS A 79 2.12 -15.83 18.71
CA CYS A 79 0.81 -15.40 19.20
C CYS A 79 0.75 -13.89 19.49
N SER A 80 1.74 -13.35 20.20
CA SER A 80 1.79 -11.92 20.52
C SER A 80 1.89 -11.03 19.27
N ALA A 81 2.69 -11.44 18.28
CA ALA A 81 2.84 -10.73 17.02
C ALA A 81 1.58 -10.81 16.16
N PHE A 82 0.92 -11.97 16.11
CA PHE A 82 -0.36 -12.19 15.43
C PHE A 82 -1.45 -11.30 16.01
N LEU A 83 -1.64 -11.30 17.35
CA LEU A 83 -2.64 -10.48 18.01
C LEU A 83 -2.39 -8.97 17.81
N ARG A 84 -1.12 -8.55 17.85
CA ARG A 84 -0.74 -7.17 17.56
C ARG A 84 -1.06 -6.78 16.13
N GLY A 85 -0.70 -7.61 15.15
CA GLY A 85 -1.00 -7.33 13.74
C GLY A 85 -2.50 -7.31 13.46
N ARG A 86 -3.27 -8.18 14.12
CA ARG A 86 -4.74 -8.16 14.05
C ARG A 86 -5.33 -6.83 14.55
N LYS A 87 -4.80 -6.28 15.66
CA LYS A 87 -5.19 -4.95 16.16
C LYS A 87 -4.86 -3.83 15.15
N LEU A 88 -3.69 -3.89 14.52
CA LEU A 88 -3.29 -2.92 13.50
C LEU A 88 -4.17 -2.99 12.24
N PHE A 89 -4.60 -4.19 11.84
CA PHE A 89 -5.52 -4.38 10.73
C PHE A 89 -6.91 -3.78 11.00
N VAL A 90 -7.40 -3.90 12.24
CA VAL A 90 -8.63 -3.22 12.66
C VAL A 90 -8.45 -1.70 12.65
N ALA A 91 -7.31 -1.20 13.11
CA ALA A 91 -7.00 0.23 13.07
C ALA A 91 -6.93 0.77 11.61
N GLU A 92 -6.41 -0.02 10.67
CA GLU A 92 -6.46 0.30 9.23
C GLU A 92 -7.90 0.43 8.75
N ALA A 93 -8.78 -0.53 9.07
CA ALA A 93 -10.19 -0.50 8.71
C ALA A 93 -10.90 0.76 9.26
N GLN A 94 -10.64 1.09 10.52
CA GLN A 94 -11.24 2.23 11.22
C GLN A 94 -10.80 3.56 10.60
N MET A 95 -9.52 3.70 10.25
CA MET A 95 -9.02 4.89 9.57
C MET A 95 -9.57 5.00 8.15
N LEU A 96 -9.58 3.91 7.38
CA LEU A 96 -10.18 3.93 6.05
C LEU A 96 -11.66 4.31 6.07
N ALA A 97 -12.40 3.91 7.10
CA ALA A 97 -13.82 4.26 7.25
C ALA A 97 -14.06 5.77 7.43
N THR A 98 -13.07 6.55 7.89
CA THR A 98 -13.18 8.02 7.99
C THR A 98 -12.83 8.74 6.70
N LEU A 99 -12.19 8.06 5.75
CA LEU A 99 -11.73 8.65 4.49
C LEU A 99 -12.79 8.46 3.39
N LYS A 100 -13.25 9.57 2.81
CA LYS A 100 -14.17 9.58 1.67
C LYS A 100 -13.55 10.37 0.52
N HIS A 101 -13.08 9.67 -0.50
CA HIS A 101 -12.44 10.28 -1.67
C HIS A 101 -12.50 9.33 -2.88
N PRO A 102 -12.75 9.83 -4.10
CA PRO A 102 -12.91 8.97 -5.30
C PRO A 102 -11.67 8.13 -5.67
N ASN A 103 -10.49 8.53 -5.20
CA ASN A 103 -9.22 7.84 -5.43
C ASN A 103 -8.70 7.06 -4.20
N ILE A 104 -9.55 6.85 -3.18
CA ILE A 104 -9.25 6.00 -2.00
C ILE A 104 -10.29 4.87 -1.96
N VAL A 105 -9.84 3.63 -1.71
CA VAL A 105 -10.76 2.49 -1.58
C VAL A 105 -11.76 2.72 -0.45
N GLU A 106 -13.02 2.46 -0.72
CA GLU A 106 -14.08 2.59 0.27
C GLU A 106 -14.23 1.30 1.09
N VAL A 107 -14.22 1.44 2.41
CA VAL A 107 -14.56 0.36 3.35
C VAL A 107 -16.05 0.40 3.66
N ASN A 108 -16.72 -0.72 3.41
CA ASN A 108 -18.16 -0.87 3.59
C ASN A 108 -18.49 -1.40 4.99
N SER A 109 -17.71 -2.37 5.46
CA SER A 109 -17.88 -3.00 6.78
C SER A 109 -16.63 -3.78 7.18
N PHE A 110 -16.56 -4.23 8.42
CA PHE A 110 -15.60 -5.22 8.88
C PHE A 110 -16.30 -6.24 9.76
N PHE A 111 -15.77 -7.45 9.83
CA PHE A 111 -16.34 -8.51 10.67
C PHE A 111 -15.26 -9.48 11.19
N HIS A 112 -15.64 -10.25 12.22
CA HIS A 112 -14.81 -11.28 12.83
C HIS A 112 -15.37 -12.66 12.48
N ALA A 113 -14.53 -13.52 11.93
CA ALA A 113 -14.86 -14.93 11.69
C ALA A 113 -13.55 -15.74 11.66
N ASN A 114 -13.61 -17.07 11.73
CA ASN A 114 -12.46 -17.94 11.51
C ASN A 114 -11.21 -17.56 12.34
N ALA A 115 -11.42 -17.12 13.59
CA ALA A 115 -10.39 -16.61 14.50
C ALA A 115 -9.58 -15.38 14.00
N THR A 116 -9.98 -14.77 12.89
CA THR A 116 -9.34 -13.59 12.28
C THR A 116 -10.34 -12.45 12.03
N VAL A 117 -9.91 -11.45 11.27
CA VAL A 117 -10.66 -10.25 10.90
C VAL A 117 -10.70 -10.09 9.39
N TYR A 118 -11.83 -9.55 8.92
CA TYR A 118 -12.11 -9.30 7.51
C TYR A 118 -12.53 -7.85 7.33
N MET A 119 -11.98 -7.20 6.31
CA MET A 119 -12.35 -5.86 5.86
C MET A 119 -13.06 -6.00 4.52
N VAL A 120 -14.29 -5.52 4.45
CA VAL A 120 -15.11 -5.51 3.23
C VAL A 120 -14.98 -4.14 2.58
N MET A 121 -14.57 -4.14 1.33
CA MET A 121 -14.32 -2.96 0.52
C MET A 121 -15.18 -2.98 -0.72
N SER A 122 -15.49 -1.80 -1.25
CA SER A 122 -16.05 -1.69 -2.59
C SER A 122 -15.12 -2.32 -3.62
N TYR A 123 -15.69 -3.04 -4.58
CA TYR A 123 -14.94 -3.65 -5.66
C TYR A 123 -14.94 -2.76 -6.90
N ASP A 124 -13.76 -2.24 -7.24
CA ASP A 124 -13.55 -1.50 -8.47
C ASP A 124 -12.93 -2.38 -9.56
N TYR A 125 -13.47 -2.29 -10.77
CA TYR A 125 -12.85 -2.91 -11.94
C TYR A 125 -11.60 -2.13 -12.36
N GLY A 126 -10.55 -2.83 -12.76
CA GLY A 126 -9.31 -2.22 -13.21
C GLY A 126 -8.13 -3.18 -13.25
N LYS A 127 -6.93 -2.62 -13.46
CA LYS A 127 -5.66 -3.34 -13.36
C LYS A 127 -4.68 -2.52 -12.53
N LEU A 128 -3.83 -3.19 -11.77
CA LEU A 128 -2.80 -2.52 -10.97
C LEU A 128 -1.84 -1.73 -11.88
N LEU A 129 -1.30 -0.62 -11.38
CA LEU A 129 -0.28 0.16 -12.09
C LEU A 129 0.95 -0.71 -12.41
N SER A 130 1.31 -1.64 -11.52
CA SER A 130 2.34 -2.68 -11.77
C SER A 130 2.02 -3.56 -12.99
N TRP A 131 0.74 -3.88 -13.22
CA TRP A 131 0.30 -4.61 -14.41
C TRP A 131 0.45 -3.75 -15.67
N HIS A 132 0.08 -2.47 -15.63
CA HIS A 132 0.26 -1.54 -16.75
C HIS A 132 1.73 -1.36 -17.12
N LEU A 133 2.61 -1.30 -16.13
CA LEU A 133 4.07 -1.23 -16.34
C LEU A 133 4.61 -2.42 -17.11
N LYS A 134 4.10 -3.62 -16.81
CA LYS A 134 4.52 -4.87 -17.47
C LYS A 134 3.89 -5.05 -18.85
N HIS A 135 2.61 -4.73 -19.03
CA HIS A 135 1.85 -5.14 -20.23
C HIS A 135 1.48 -3.99 -21.18
N ARG A 136 1.41 -2.75 -20.68
CA ARG A 136 0.97 -1.57 -21.45
C ARG A 136 1.87 -0.35 -21.24
N PRO A 137 3.20 -0.47 -21.27
CA PRO A 137 4.07 0.63 -20.85
C PRO A 137 4.04 1.86 -21.78
N ARG A 138 3.57 1.71 -23.03
CA ARG A 138 3.37 2.84 -23.95
C ARG A 138 2.23 3.78 -23.50
N GLN A 139 1.27 3.28 -22.70
CA GLN A 139 0.18 4.08 -22.16
C GLN A 139 0.65 5.01 -21.02
N LEU A 140 1.81 4.75 -20.43
CA LEU A 140 2.41 5.56 -19.35
C LEU A 140 3.14 6.78 -19.93
N ASN A 141 2.43 7.56 -20.75
CA ASN A 141 2.91 8.84 -21.26
C ASN A 141 2.84 9.92 -20.16
N THR A 142 3.34 11.13 -20.44
CA THR A 142 3.46 12.19 -19.44
C THR A 142 2.10 12.72 -19.04
N ALA A 143 1.19 12.86 -19.99
CA ALA A 143 -0.17 13.30 -19.70
C ALA A 143 -0.83 12.35 -18.69
N PHE A 144 -0.73 11.04 -18.95
CA PHE A 144 -1.24 10.02 -18.03
C PHE A 144 -0.55 10.06 -16.66
N LEU A 145 0.78 10.07 -16.61
CA LEU A 145 1.52 10.07 -15.33
C LEU A 145 1.31 11.36 -14.54
N ARG A 146 1.10 12.50 -15.20
CA ARG A 146 0.74 13.76 -14.55
C ARG A 146 -0.67 13.69 -13.97
N GLN A 147 -1.65 13.21 -14.73
CA GLN A 147 -3.03 13.02 -14.25
C GLN A 147 -3.08 12.03 -13.07
N LEU A 148 -2.36 10.91 -13.19
CA LEU A 148 -2.16 9.95 -12.12
C LEU A 148 -1.61 10.63 -10.86
N ALA A 149 -0.52 11.40 -11.00
CA ALA A 149 0.09 12.11 -9.88
C ALA A 149 -0.87 13.09 -9.21
N LEU A 150 -1.61 13.87 -9.99
CA LEU A 150 -2.58 14.85 -9.46
C LEU A 150 -3.75 14.19 -8.72
N ALA A 151 -4.28 13.08 -9.25
CA ALA A 151 -5.36 12.34 -8.60
C ALA A 151 -4.89 11.66 -7.30
N LEU A 152 -3.68 11.06 -7.31
CA LEU A 152 -3.07 10.51 -6.09
C LEU A 152 -2.74 11.61 -5.08
N LEU A 153 -2.30 12.79 -5.53
CA LEU A 153 -2.02 13.93 -4.67
C LEU A 153 -3.30 14.45 -3.98
N SER A 154 -4.43 14.45 -4.69
CA SER A 154 -5.74 14.75 -4.11
C SER A 154 -6.14 13.73 -3.03
N ALA A 155 -5.87 12.43 -3.25
CA ALA A 155 -6.08 11.41 -2.23
C ALA A 155 -5.17 11.62 -1.00
N LEU A 156 -3.88 11.92 -1.23
CA LEU A 156 -2.94 12.22 -0.15
C LEU A 156 -3.37 13.45 0.66
N GLU A 157 -3.87 14.50 -0.01
CA GLU A 157 -4.41 15.69 0.65
C GLU A 157 -5.59 15.35 1.58
N CYS A 158 -6.49 14.46 1.15
CA CYS A 158 -7.56 13.92 2.00
C CYS A 158 -7.00 13.16 3.22
N ILE A 159 -6.03 12.28 3.02
CA ILE A 159 -5.39 11.47 4.08
C ILE A 159 -4.69 12.38 5.10
N HIS A 160 -3.92 13.35 4.61
CA HIS A 160 -3.18 14.31 5.44
C HIS A 160 -4.12 15.22 6.22
N GLY A 161 -5.24 15.63 5.61
CA GLY A 161 -6.29 16.41 6.27
C GLY A 161 -6.97 15.68 7.43
N HIS A 162 -6.95 14.34 7.44
CA HIS A 162 -7.44 13.52 8.55
C HIS A 162 -6.34 13.19 9.58
N GLY A 163 -5.15 13.79 9.45
CA GLY A 163 -4.05 13.58 10.39
C GLY A 163 -3.36 12.22 10.23
N PHE A 164 -3.34 11.66 9.01
CA PHE A 164 -2.62 10.44 8.69
C PHE A 164 -1.59 10.65 7.58
N VAL A 165 -0.65 9.72 7.45
CA VAL A 165 0.25 9.56 6.30
C VAL A 165 0.15 8.13 5.78
N HIS A 166 0.23 7.93 4.47
CA HIS A 166 -0.02 6.64 3.79
C HIS A 166 1.13 5.64 3.88
N LEU A 167 2.35 6.10 3.62
CA LEU A 167 3.65 5.42 3.82
C LEU A 167 3.95 4.16 2.98
N ASP A 168 3.03 3.70 2.13
CA ASP A 168 3.28 2.59 1.20
C ASP A 168 2.76 2.85 -0.22
N LEU A 169 3.07 4.03 -0.76
CA LEU A 169 2.70 4.39 -2.12
C LEU A 169 3.64 3.72 -3.14
N LYS A 170 3.11 2.75 -3.90
CA LYS A 170 3.85 1.97 -4.91
C LYS A 170 2.90 1.43 -5.98
N PRO A 171 3.40 1.02 -7.16
CA PRO A 171 2.57 0.52 -8.26
C PRO A 171 1.65 -0.66 -7.93
N GLU A 172 2.01 -1.50 -6.95
CA GLU A 172 1.21 -2.63 -6.51
C GLU A 172 -0.04 -2.22 -5.71
N ASN A 173 -0.04 -1.03 -5.12
CA ASN A 173 -1.13 -0.52 -4.28
C ASN A 173 -2.05 0.47 -5.01
N ILE A 174 -1.83 0.68 -6.31
CA ILE A 174 -2.59 1.61 -7.15
C ILE A 174 -3.33 0.81 -8.22
N LEU A 175 -4.66 0.78 -8.15
CA LEU A 175 -5.51 0.27 -9.24
C LEU A 175 -5.75 1.39 -10.25
N ILE A 176 -5.66 1.07 -11.54
CA ILE A 176 -6.08 1.96 -12.62
C ILE A 176 -7.42 1.44 -13.16
N ARG A 177 -8.46 2.27 -13.04
CA ARG A 177 -9.80 2.01 -13.55
C ARG A 177 -9.85 2.12 -15.08
N PRO A 178 -10.91 1.60 -15.74
CA PRO A 178 -11.06 1.69 -17.19
C PRO A 178 -11.05 3.12 -17.75
N ASP A 179 -11.51 4.10 -16.97
CA ASP A 179 -11.49 5.53 -17.32
C ASP A 179 -10.10 6.18 -17.14
N GLY A 180 -9.12 5.43 -16.63
CA GLY A 180 -7.76 5.89 -16.36
C GLY A 180 -7.57 6.50 -14.97
N SER A 181 -8.62 6.65 -14.16
CA SER A 181 -8.50 7.19 -12.80
C SER A 181 -7.84 6.18 -11.85
N PRO A 182 -6.97 6.64 -10.93
CA PRO A 182 -6.34 5.76 -9.96
C PRO A 182 -7.19 5.54 -8.71
N LEU A 183 -6.96 4.43 -8.04
CA LEU A 183 -7.53 4.10 -6.73
C LEU A 183 -6.46 3.51 -5.82
N LEU A 184 -6.26 4.10 -4.64
CA LEU A 184 -5.39 3.58 -3.59
C LEU A 184 -6.05 2.45 -2.82
N LEU A 185 -5.38 1.30 -2.73
CA LEU A 185 -5.96 0.05 -2.22
C LEU A 185 -5.49 -0.35 -0.80
N ASP A 186 -4.27 -0.01 -0.39
CA ASP A 186 -3.66 -0.62 0.80
C ASP A 186 -3.10 0.43 1.77
N PHE A 187 -3.60 0.39 3.02
CA PHE A 187 -3.31 1.37 4.05
C PHE A 187 -2.63 0.72 5.26
N GLY A 188 -2.13 -0.52 5.15
CA GLY A 188 -1.53 -1.24 6.28
C GLY A 188 -0.28 -0.55 6.88
N ALA A 189 0.40 0.28 6.09
CA ALA A 189 1.54 1.08 6.53
C ALA A 189 1.15 2.44 7.12
N ALA A 190 -0.08 2.90 6.91
CA ALA A 190 -0.49 4.26 7.22
C ALA A 190 -0.55 4.52 8.73
N ARG A 191 -0.21 5.74 9.15
CA ARG A 191 -0.03 6.10 10.57
C ARG A 191 -0.51 7.51 10.87
N PRO A 192 -0.94 7.79 12.11
CA PRO A 192 -1.23 9.15 12.55
C PRO A 192 -0.01 10.07 12.44
N PHE A 193 -0.25 11.32 12.06
CA PHE A 193 0.72 12.41 12.01
C PHE A 193 0.07 13.74 12.49
N PRO A 194 0.72 14.52 13.38
CA PRO A 194 1.96 14.21 14.09
C PRO A 194 1.80 13.00 15.03
N ALA A 195 2.81 12.13 15.10
CA ALA A 195 2.72 10.89 15.84
C ALA A 195 2.59 11.13 17.36
N ALA A 196 1.55 10.57 17.99
CA ALA A 196 1.47 10.50 19.45
C ALA A 196 2.64 9.64 20.01
N ALA A 197 2.98 9.82 21.29
CA ALA A 197 4.14 9.18 21.91
C ALA A 197 4.20 7.65 21.73
N ASP A 198 3.04 6.98 21.68
CA ASP A 198 2.92 5.53 21.54
C ASP A 198 3.15 5.01 20.11
N TRP A 199 3.07 5.88 19.11
CA TRP A 199 3.31 5.56 17.69
C TRP A 199 4.75 5.81 17.24
N ARG A 200 5.64 6.20 18.17
CA ARG A 200 7.06 6.51 17.93
C ARG A 200 7.91 5.32 17.49
N ARG A 201 7.33 4.12 17.37
CA ARG A 201 8.02 2.97 16.78
C ARG A 201 7.57 2.83 15.33
N PRO A 202 8.45 3.08 14.35
CA PRO A 202 8.13 2.85 12.95
C PRO A 202 7.56 1.44 12.79
N GLY A 203 6.36 1.35 12.21
CA GLY A 203 5.87 0.05 11.74
C GLY A 203 6.91 -0.55 10.80
N LYS A 204 7.22 -1.84 10.94
CA LYS A 204 8.23 -2.54 10.12
C LYS A 204 7.89 -2.61 8.61
N VAL A 205 6.74 -2.11 8.18
CA VAL A 205 6.35 -2.15 6.76
C VAL A 205 7.14 -1.08 6.02
N ARG A 206 8.18 -1.53 5.34
CA ARG A 206 9.05 -0.73 4.48
C ARG A 206 9.07 -1.40 3.13
N THR A 207 8.99 -0.62 2.07
CA THR A 207 9.10 -1.10 0.71
C THR A 207 10.39 -0.53 0.11
N PRO A 208 11.47 -1.32 0.02
CA PRO A 208 12.74 -0.86 -0.54
C PRO A 208 12.56 -0.18 -1.89
N GLY A 209 13.16 1.01 -2.02
CA GLY A 209 13.07 1.84 -3.22
C GLY A 209 11.85 2.77 -3.28
N PHE A 210 10.84 2.59 -2.42
CA PHE A 210 9.65 3.46 -2.35
C PHE A 210 9.54 4.18 -1.00
N SER A 211 9.97 3.54 0.09
CA SER A 211 9.98 4.16 1.42
C SER A 211 11.09 5.22 1.52
N PRO A 212 10.81 6.42 2.09
CA PRO A 212 11.80 7.46 2.31
C PRO A 212 12.68 7.18 3.53
N PRO A 213 13.82 7.89 3.65
CA PRO A 213 14.77 7.71 4.76
C PRO A 213 14.16 7.74 6.17
N GLU A 214 13.21 8.64 6.42
CA GLU A 214 12.57 8.79 7.73
C GLU A 214 11.67 7.60 8.14
N GLN A 215 11.33 6.68 7.23
CA GLN A 215 10.72 5.40 7.61
C GLN A 215 11.76 4.39 8.15
N TYR A 216 13.05 4.60 7.85
CA TYR A 216 14.12 3.66 8.21
C TYR A 216 14.71 3.89 9.59
N GLY A 217 14.67 5.13 10.07
CA GLY A 217 15.20 5.50 11.38
C GLY A 217 14.58 6.78 11.90
N ASN A 218 14.97 7.17 13.10
CA ASN A 218 14.32 8.27 13.82
C ASN A 218 15.02 9.62 13.59
N ARG A 219 15.80 9.76 12.51
CA ARG A 219 16.56 10.98 12.20
C ARG A 219 15.65 12.16 11.88
N TRP A 220 14.54 11.88 11.20
CA TRP A 220 13.54 12.88 10.83
C TRP A 220 12.13 12.37 11.14
N PRO A 221 11.18 13.27 11.44
CA PRO A 221 9.79 12.88 11.62
C PRO A 221 9.15 12.46 10.30
N LEU A 222 8.18 11.54 10.40
CA LEU A 222 7.22 11.29 9.32
C LEU A 222 6.33 12.51 9.12
N GLY A 223 5.82 12.72 7.91
CA GLY A 223 4.88 13.79 7.58
C GLY A 223 4.44 13.72 6.11
N PRO A 224 3.68 14.70 5.59
CA PRO A 224 3.24 14.74 4.20
C PRO A 224 4.35 14.50 3.16
N TRP A 225 5.54 15.05 3.42
CA TRP A 225 6.76 14.88 2.60
C TRP A 225 7.22 13.42 2.47
N SER A 226 6.83 12.53 3.40
CA SER A 226 7.12 11.10 3.33
C SER A 226 6.31 10.43 2.21
N ASP A 227 5.04 10.79 2.08
CA ASP A 227 4.19 10.28 0.99
C ASP A 227 4.57 10.88 -0.36
N PHE A 228 5.02 12.14 -0.38
CA PHE A 228 5.50 12.75 -1.62
C PHE A 228 6.76 12.07 -2.15
N TYR A 229 7.64 11.57 -1.28
CA TYR A 229 8.73 10.72 -1.71
C TYR A 229 8.22 9.41 -2.32
N GLY A 230 7.25 8.75 -1.69
CA GLY A 230 6.61 7.55 -2.25
C GLY A 230 5.98 7.80 -3.63
N LEU A 231 5.35 8.96 -3.82
CA LEU A 231 4.84 9.43 -5.12
C LEU A 231 5.94 9.64 -6.14
N GLY A 232 7.01 10.36 -5.77
CA GLY A 232 8.18 10.55 -6.62
C GLY A 232 8.83 9.22 -7.02
N ALA A 233 8.97 8.28 -6.09
CA ALA A 233 9.52 6.95 -6.33
C ALA A 233 8.64 6.13 -7.27
N THR A 234 7.32 6.19 -7.08
CA THR A 234 6.34 5.54 -7.96
C THR A 234 6.41 6.09 -9.39
N LEU A 235 6.44 7.41 -9.54
CA LEU A 235 6.54 8.06 -10.85
C LEU A 235 7.87 7.76 -11.53
N ARG A 236 8.98 7.84 -10.79
CA ARG A 236 10.31 7.49 -11.33
C ARG A 236 10.39 6.03 -11.74
N TYR A 237 9.84 5.12 -10.95
CA TYR A 237 9.72 3.70 -11.32
C TYR A 237 8.92 3.54 -12.62
N CYS A 238 7.87 4.33 -12.82
CA CYS A 238 7.12 4.29 -14.07
C CYS A 238 7.94 4.75 -15.29
N LEU A 239 8.84 5.71 -15.10
CA LEU A 239 9.71 6.23 -16.16
C LEU A 239 10.89 5.30 -16.46
N GLU A 240 11.57 4.79 -15.44
CA GLU A 240 12.84 4.05 -15.58
C GLU A 240 12.65 2.54 -15.60
N ARG A 241 11.53 2.02 -15.06
CA ARG A 241 11.23 0.59 -14.84
C ARG A 241 12.30 -0.13 -14.03
N ARG A 242 12.96 0.60 -13.14
CA ARG A 242 13.98 0.08 -12.23
C ARG A 242 13.67 0.58 -10.82
N PRO A 243 13.70 -0.30 -9.81
CA PRO A 243 13.50 0.13 -8.43
C PRO A 243 14.64 1.06 -8.03
N LEU A 244 14.32 2.07 -7.22
CA LEU A 244 15.36 2.89 -6.61
C LEU A 244 16.15 2.04 -5.61
N PRO A 245 17.44 2.35 -5.41
CA PRO A 245 18.15 1.84 -4.24
C PRO A 245 17.39 2.18 -2.96
N GLU A 246 17.52 1.33 -1.96
CA GLU A 246 16.93 1.60 -0.64
C GLU A 246 17.40 2.94 -0.10
N ALA A 247 16.49 3.69 0.54
CA ALA A 247 16.78 5.01 1.07
C ALA A 247 17.94 5.03 2.07
N SER A 248 18.13 3.96 2.85
CA SER A 248 19.28 3.78 3.75
C SER A 248 20.61 3.81 2.98
N ARG A 249 20.70 3.06 1.88
CA ARG A 249 21.87 3.05 0.99
C ARG A 249 22.08 4.40 0.30
N ARG A 250 20.99 5.06 -0.12
CA ARG A 250 21.08 6.41 -0.70
C ARG A 250 21.64 7.45 0.29
N LEU A 251 21.37 7.31 1.59
CA LEU A 251 21.95 8.18 2.63
C LEU A 251 23.45 7.99 2.80
N GLU A 252 23.96 6.78 2.61
CA GLU A 252 25.40 6.48 2.64
C GLU A 252 26.09 7.05 1.40
N GLN A 253 25.51 6.78 0.22
CA GLN A 253 25.97 7.29 -1.05
C GLN A 253 24.78 7.32 -2.01
N ASP A 254 24.36 8.50 -2.46
CA ASP A 254 23.22 8.63 -3.37
C ASP A 254 23.66 8.41 -4.82
N PRO A 255 23.31 7.29 -5.48
CA PRO A 255 23.70 7.06 -6.87
C PRO A 255 22.71 7.70 -7.86
N LEU A 256 21.70 8.43 -7.36
CA LEU A 256 20.58 8.86 -8.14
C LEU A 256 20.90 10.12 -8.95
N ALA A 257 21.09 9.97 -10.26
CA ALA A 257 21.17 11.11 -11.16
C ALA A 257 19.79 11.80 -11.28
N PRO A 258 19.74 13.16 -11.30
CA PRO A 258 18.49 13.88 -11.56
C PRO A 258 17.90 13.49 -12.92
N LEU A 259 16.61 13.17 -12.96
CA LEU A 259 15.89 12.87 -14.20
C LEU A 259 16.00 14.03 -15.18
N ALA A 260 15.95 15.28 -14.70
CA ALA A 260 16.06 16.47 -15.54
C ALA A 260 17.45 16.64 -16.20
N ALA A 261 18.50 16.04 -15.62
CA ALA A 261 19.86 16.10 -16.15
C ALA A 261 20.19 14.92 -17.09
N THR A 262 19.58 13.77 -16.85
CA THR A 262 19.60 12.68 -17.82
C THR A 262 18.71 13.08 -19.00
N ALA A 263 19.10 12.83 -20.25
CA ALA A 263 18.27 13.08 -21.43
C ALA A 263 17.03 12.14 -21.47
N ALA A 264 16.27 12.07 -20.38
CA ALA A 264 15.13 11.22 -20.16
C ALA A 264 13.96 11.69 -21.04
N ARG A 265 14.06 11.28 -22.30
CA ARG A 265 12.94 10.89 -23.17
C ARG A 265 11.88 11.96 -23.40
N GLN A 266 12.16 13.05 -24.13
CA GLN A 266 11.09 13.90 -24.71
C GLN A 266 9.96 14.25 -23.73
N ARG A 267 10.28 14.49 -22.45
CA ARG A 267 9.31 14.84 -21.41
C ARG A 267 9.52 16.31 -21.00
N PRO A 268 8.47 17.02 -20.57
CA PRO A 268 8.60 18.37 -20.03
C PRO A 268 9.52 18.39 -18.83
N ARG A 269 10.52 19.27 -18.86
CA ARG A 269 11.50 19.45 -17.79
C ARG A 269 10.87 19.73 -16.41
N PRO A 270 9.83 20.58 -16.28
CA PRO A 270 9.23 20.83 -14.97
C PRO A 270 8.65 19.58 -14.30
N PHE A 271 8.08 18.66 -15.09
CA PHE A 271 7.56 17.39 -14.58
C PHE A 271 8.68 16.48 -14.04
N LEU A 272 9.84 16.46 -14.70
CA LEU A 272 11.00 15.69 -14.22
C LEU A 272 11.59 16.31 -12.95
N GLU A 273 11.72 17.63 -12.90
CA GLU A 273 12.20 18.36 -11.72
C GLU A 273 11.28 18.18 -10.51
N ALA A 274 9.95 18.12 -10.71
CA ALA A 274 9.01 17.81 -9.65
C ALA A 274 9.27 16.42 -9.02
N ILE A 275 9.51 15.41 -9.86
CA ILE A 275 9.86 14.05 -9.40
C ILE A 275 11.21 14.06 -8.66
N ASP A 276 12.21 14.78 -9.19
CA ASP A 276 13.52 14.89 -8.54
C ASP A 276 13.41 15.56 -7.16
N ARG A 277 12.60 16.62 -7.01
CA ARG A 277 12.35 17.28 -5.72
C ARG A 277 11.65 16.36 -4.72
N CYS A 278 10.67 15.56 -5.16
CA CYS A 278 10.04 14.54 -4.31
C CYS A 278 11.06 13.53 -3.76
N LEU A 279 12.10 13.22 -4.53
CA LEU A 279 13.10 12.20 -4.21
C LEU A 279 14.32 12.72 -3.44
N ALA A 280 14.33 13.99 -3.04
CA ALA A 280 15.35 14.54 -2.16
C ALA A 280 15.41 13.75 -0.84
N LEU A 281 16.61 13.41 -0.36
CA LEU A 281 16.75 12.58 0.85
C LEU A 281 16.30 13.31 2.11
N GLU A 282 16.65 14.59 2.22
CA GLU A 282 16.26 15.43 3.34
C GLU A 282 14.80 15.90 3.19
N PRO A 283 13.91 15.62 4.16
CA PRO A 283 12.51 16.02 4.10
C PRO A 283 12.25 17.49 3.81
N GLY A 284 13.05 18.40 4.38
CA GLY A 284 12.91 19.85 4.18
C GLY A 284 13.22 20.34 2.76
N LYS A 285 13.80 19.48 1.90
CA LYS A 285 14.06 19.79 0.48
C LYS A 285 12.97 19.26 -0.46
N ARG A 286 12.00 18.52 0.08
CA ARG A 286 10.81 18.06 -0.65
C ARG A 286 9.70 19.11 -0.53
N PRO A 287 8.66 19.05 -1.38
CA PRO A 287 7.44 19.80 -1.14
C PRO A 287 6.88 19.50 0.26
N GLN A 288 6.36 20.53 0.94
CA GLN A 288 5.81 20.39 2.29
C GLN A 288 4.29 20.22 2.28
N THR A 289 3.62 20.62 1.20
CA THR A 289 2.16 20.54 1.06
C THR A 289 1.75 19.99 -0.30
N ALA A 290 0.52 19.46 -0.37
CA ALA A 290 -0.05 19.01 -1.64
C ALA A 290 -0.16 20.17 -2.65
N ALA A 291 -0.49 21.38 -2.20
CA ALA A 291 -0.56 22.57 -3.05
C ALA A 291 0.80 22.92 -3.70
N GLU A 292 1.90 22.81 -2.94
CA GLU A 292 3.25 23.05 -3.45
C GLU A 292 3.62 22.04 -4.54
N LEU A 293 3.41 20.74 -4.27
CA LEU A 293 3.69 19.70 -5.25
C LEU A 293 2.78 19.81 -6.48
N ARG A 294 1.51 20.19 -6.30
CA ARG A 294 0.57 20.42 -7.40
C ARG A 294 1.11 21.47 -8.36
N THR A 295 1.56 22.60 -7.83
CA THR A 295 2.18 23.69 -8.60
C THR A 295 3.38 23.21 -9.41
N LEU A 296 4.24 22.37 -8.83
CA LEU A 296 5.41 21.80 -9.53
C LEU A 296 5.03 20.82 -10.64
N LEU A 297 3.94 20.07 -10.49
CA LEU A 297 3.48 19.11 -11.48
C LEU A 297 2.73 19.76 -12.66
N THR A 298 2.11 20.91 -12.42
CA THR A 298 1.32 21.66 -13.41
C THR A 298 2.04 22.85 -14.02
N SER A 299 3.24 23.21 -13.54
CA SER A 299 3.99 24.30 -14.14
C SER A 299 4.23 24.01 -15.62
N GLU A 300 3.77 24.93 -16.46
CA GLU A 300 4.08 24.90 -17.89
C GLU A 300 5.56 25.24 -18.06
N GLY A 301 6.21 24.55 -18.99
CA GLY A 301 7.58 24.81 -19.43
C GLY A 301 7.57 25.16 -20.89
#